data_AF-A0A8T5FXH6-F1
#
_entry.id   AF-A0A8T5FXH6-F1
#
_cell.length_a   1.000
_cell.length_b   1.000
_cell.length_c   1.000
_cell.angle_alpha   90.00
_cell.angle_beta   90.00
_cell.angle_gamma   90.00
#
_symmetry.space_group_name_H-M   'P 1'
#
loop_
_entity.id
_entity.type
_entity.pdbx_description
1 polymer ?
#
loop_
_entity_poly.entity_id
_entity_poly.type
_entity_poly.pdbx_seq_one_letter_code
_entity_poly.pdbx_strand_id
1 'polypeptide(L)'
;MHLYSNALGTFVLNQNFQIREKELGKDSKDKFLKKFKNIKVIDENDIDSLRKALVLMREYKSDLIKKNTEIVKEDIKNSVKDDLFIVQTINTIDDLNKVINMLTKRLREWYSYYFPEASEFIPDNELFLKYVHMKKKDAMKEFGIKKSMGPDKEQSFVEPMQSLAKEIKSLYKQREEKEIYLGTLMDRICPNVKAIAGTLIGAKLLSIAGSLRKLMLFPASTVQLLGAEEALFKHIKTGARCPKYGVLFAHQLVQKADKDRRGRAARVIADKISLASKVDFFKGEFIGDKLLKEVEKKLAN
;
A
#
# COMPACT_ATOMS: atom_id res chain seq x y z
N MET A 1 -2.85 19.03 -52.83
CA MET A 1 -2.64 18.13 -51.68
C MET A 1 -3.86 18.21 -50.80
N HIS A 2 -4.21 17.11 -50.15
CA HIS A 2 -5.39 17.03 -49.29
C HIS A 2 -4.98 16.82 -47.83
N LEU A 3 -5.55 17.58 -46.91
CA LEU A 3 -5.36 17.40 -45.47
C LEU A 3 -6.51 16.55 -44.95
N TYR A 4 -6.20 15.43 -44.31
CA TYR A 4 -7.15 14.68 -43.52
C TYR A 4 -6.72 14.72 -42.06
N SER A 5 -7.61 15.13 -41.17
CA SER A 5 -7.35 15.16 -39.73
C SER A 5 -8.50 14.45 -39.03
N ASN A 6 -8.19 13.45 -38.22
CA ASN A 6 -9.16 12.77 -37.37
C ASN A 6 -8.58 12.59 -35.95
N ALA A 7 -9.31 11.88 -35.10
CA ALA A 7 -8.87 11.55 -33.74
C ALA A 7 -7.56 10.72 -33.67
N LEU A 8 -7.10 10.16 -34.81
CA LEU A 8 -5.92 9.31 -34.92
C LEU A 8 -4.65 10.10 -35.34
N GLY A 9 -4.78 11.29 -35.94
CA GLY A 9 -3.66 12.13 -36.37
C GLY A 9 -3.95 12.95 -37.62
N THR A 10 -2.93 13.62 -38.15
CA THR A 10 -3.01 14.46 -39.36
C THR A 10 -2.21 13.85 -40.50
N PHE A 11 -2.83 13.72 -41.68
CA PHE A 11 -2.28 13.08 -42.86
C PHE A 11 -2.29 14.05 -44.06
N VAL A 12 -1.17 14.14 -44.77
CA VAL A 12 -1.05 14.91 -46.01
C VAL A 12 -1.04 13.97 -47.21
N LEU A 13 -2.05 14.10 -48.08
CA LEU A 13 -2.27 13.25 -49.25
C LEU A 13 -1.91 14.01 -50.55
N ASN A 14 -1.34 13.31 -51.54
CA ASN A 14 -1.15 13.85 -52.89
C ASN A 14 -2.48 13.90 -53.68
N GLN A 15 -2.46 14.40 -54.92
CA GLN A 15 -3.67 14.48 -55.78
C GLN A 15 -4.25 13.11 -56.16
N ASN A 16 -3.47 12.03 -56.02
CA ASN A 16 -3.87 10.64 -56.22
C ASN A 16 -4.21 9.94 -54.88
N PHE A 17 -4.43 10.71 -53.80
CA PHE A 17 -4.73 10.22 -52.45
C PHE A 17 -3.68 9.28 -51.82
N GLN A 18 -2.42 9.38 -52.24
CA GLN A 18 -1.29 8.68 -51.60
C GLN A 18 -0.66 9.54 -50.49
N ILE A 19 -0.26 8.93 -49.38
CA ILE A 19 0.30 9.64 -48.22
C ILE A 19 1.71 10.14 -48.54
N ARG A 20 1.94 11.45 -48.36
CA ARG A 20 3.24 12.10 -48.56
C ARG A 20 3.96 12.36 -47.24
N GLU A 21 3.24 12.80 -46.21
CA GLU A 21 3.74 13.00 -44.85
C GLU A 21 2.64 12.67 -43.82
N LYS A 22 3.03 12.16 -42.65
CA LYS A 22 2.13 11.80 -41.54
C LYS A 22 2.71 12.23 -40.19
N GLU A 23 1.85 12.69 -39.29
CA GLU A 23 2.20 12.91 -37.89
C GLU A 23 1.03 12.41 -37.01
N LEU A 24 1.36 11.60 -36.00
CA LEU A 24 0.41 10.97 -35.09
C LEU A 24 0.41 11.74 -33.76
N GLY A 25 -0.71 12.39 -33.42
CA GLY A 25 -0.91 13.18 -32.20
C GLY A 25 -2.07 14.16 -32.34
N LYS A 26 -2.59 14.70 -31.22
CA LYS A 26 -3.69 15.70 -31.24
C LYS A 26 -3.26 17.09 -31.74
N ASP A 27 -1.95 17.39 -31.70
CA ASP A 27 -1.42 18.74 -31.99
C ASP A 27 -0.77 18.91 -33.39
N SER A 28 -0.93 17.93 -34.28
CA SER A 28 -0.26 17.94 -35.60
C SER A 28 -0.97 18.76 -36.68
N LYS A 29 -2.22 19.19 -36.45
CA LYS A 29 -3.02 19.90 -37.48
C LYS A 29 -2.42 21.27 -37.83
N ASP A 30 -2.02 22.04 -36.82
CA ASP A 30 -1.48 23.40 -36.98
C ASP A 30 -0.06 23.40 -37.55
N LYS A 31 0.71 22.33 -37.30
CA LYS A 31 2.09 22.17 -37.78
C LYS A 31 2.14 21.92 -39.29
N PHE A 32 1.19 21.14 -39.83
CA PHE A 32 1.11 20.88 -41.27
C PHE A 32 0.49 22.03 -42.07
N LEU A 33 -0.49 22.76 -41.52
CA LEU A 33 -1.06 23.94 -42.18
C LEU A 33 -0.01 25.06 -42.36
N LYS A 34 0.93 25.20 -41.41
CA LYS A 34 2.06 26.13 -41.54
C LYS A 34 3.12 25.67 -42.55
N LYS A 35 3.32 24.37 -42.71
CA LYS A 35 4.38 23.79 -43.57
C LYS A 35 4.00 23.77 -45.05
N PHE A 36 2.72 23.70 -45.40
CA PHE A 36 2.26 23.62 -46.79
C PHE A 36 1.13 24.62 -47.07
N LYS A 37 1.46 25.70 -47.80
CA LYS A 37 0.54 26.83 -48.06
C LYS A 37 -0.68 26.51 -48.96
N ASN A 38 -0.70 25.37 -49.68
CA ASN A 38 -1.74 25.01 -50.66
C ASN A 38 -2.34 23.61 -50.42
N ILE A 39 -2.87 23.34 -49.22
CA ILE A 39 -3.57 22.08 -48.92
C ILE A 39 -5.09 22.32 -48.86
N LYS A 40 -5.87 21.54 -49.64
CA LYS A 40 -7.33 21.49 -49.53
C LYS A 40 -7.74 20.55 -48.40
N VAL A 41 -8.50 21.03 -47.42
CA VAL A 41 -9.09 20.16 -46.38
C VAL A 41 -10.16 19.29 -47.05
N ILE A 42 -10.15 17.98 -46.78
CA ILE A 42 -11.20 17.08 -47.31
C ILE A 42 -12.51 17.40 -46.59
N ASP A 43 -13.53 17.72 -47.37
CA ASP A 43 -14.87 18.05 -46.89
C ASP A 43 -15.58 16.78 -46.39
N GLU A 44 -16.27 16.85 -45.26
CA GLU A 44 -16.87 15.69 -44.57
C GLU A 44 -18.03 15.05 -45.37
N ASN A 45 -18.50 15.72 -46.43
CA ASN A 45 -19.61 15.28 -47.27
C ASN A 45 -19.18 14.44 -48.49
N ASP A 46 -17.88 14.28 -48.76
CA ASP A 46 -17.39 13.48 -49.89
C ASP A 46 -17.16 12.01 -49.49
N ILE A 47 -18.19 11.19 -49.70
CA ILE A 47 -18.25 9.77 -49.31
C ILE A 47 -17.13 8.94 -49.96
N ASP A 48 -16.70 9.27 -51.17
CA ASP A 48 -15.67 8.50 -51.88
C ASP A 48 -14.26 8.78 -51.33
N SER A 49 -14.01 10.05 -50.96
CA SER A 49 -12.81 10.46 -50.25
C SER A 49 -12.71 9.83 -48.84
N LEU A 50 -13.84 9.73 -48.13
CA LEU A 50 -13.91 9.04 -46.83
C LEU A 50 -13.70 7.53 -46.93
N ARG A 51 -14.28 6.87 -47.95
CA ARG A 51 -14.07 5.42 -48.19
C ARG A 51 -12.60 5.10 -48.48
N LYS A 52 -11.93 5.91 -49.29
CA LYS A 52 -10.49 5.75 -49.59
C LYS A 52 -9.62 5.98 -48.35
N ALA A 53 -9.95 6.98 -47.52
CA ALA A 53 -9.26 7.20 -46.23
C ALA A 53 -9.47 6.03 -45.23
N LEU A 54 -10.65 5.42 -45.21
CA LEU A 54 -10.96 4.24 -44.38
C LEU A 54 -10.21 2.98 -44.82
N VAL A 55 -10.01 2.77 -46.12
CA VAL A 55 -9.19 1.65 -46.63
C VAL A 55 -7.74 1.81 -46.21
N LEU A 56 -7.18 3.02 -46.31
CA LEU A 56 -5.86 3.35 -45.77
C LEU A 56 -5.81 3.07 -44.25
N MET A 57 -6.82 3.45 -43.46
CA MET A 57 -6.87 3.16 -42.02
C MET A 57 -6.80 1.66 -41.66
N ARG A 58 -7.27 0.75 -42.53
CA ARG A 58 -7.23 -0.70 -42.28
C ARG A 58 -5.79 -1.24 -42.31
N GLU A 59 -4.93 -0.65 -43.14
CA GLU A 59 -3.49 -0.95 -43.17
C GLU A 59 -2.75 -0.35 -41.96
N TYR A 60 -3.17 0.83 -41.48
CA TYR A 60 -2.52 1.54 -40.36
C TYR A 60 -2.99 1.15 -38.96
N LYS A 61 -4.01 0.28 -38.85
CA LYS A 61 -4.52 -0.21 -37.55
C LYS A 61 -3.42 -0.90 -36.74
N SER A 62 -2.54 -1.67 -37.39
CA SER A 62 -1.46 -2.41 -36.73
C SER A 62 -0.40 -1.48 -36.13
N ASP A 63 0.04 -0.46 -36.87
CA ASP A 63 1.02 0.52 -36.41
C ASP A 63 0.48 1.41 -35.29
N LEU A 64 -0.82 1.76 -35.35
CA LEU A 64 -1.46 2.55 -34.29
C LEU A 64 -1.62 1.75 -33.00
N ILE A 65 -2.00 0.47 -33.10
CA ILE A 65 -2.02 -0.44 -31.95
C ILE A 65 -0.63 -0.54 -31.36
N LYS A 66 0.42 -0.70 -32.17
CA LYS A 66 1.81 -0.75 -31.69
C LYS A 66 2.18 0.53 -30.93
N LYS A 67 1.95 1.70 -31.52
CA LYS A 67 2.30 2.99 -30.91
C LYS A 67 1.49 3.27 -29.63
N ASN A 68 0.19 2.98 -29.63
CA ASN A 68 -0.62 3.10 -28.41
C ASN A 68 -0.19 2.09 -27.33
N THR A 69 0.21 0.88 -27.72
CA THR A 69 0.73 -0.11 -26.79
C THR A 69 2.05 0.37 -26.18
N GLU A 70 2.91 1.04 -26.94
CA GLU A 70 4.15 1.65 -26.43
C GLU A 70 3.85 2.78 -25.44
N ILE A 71 2.94 3.70 -25.77
CA ILE A 71 2.52 4.78 -24.87
C ILE A 71 1.93 4.21 -23.58
N VAL A 72 1.02 3.24 -23.68
CA VAL A 72 0.41 2.60 -22.51
C VAL A 72 1.44 1.85 -21.68
N LYS A 73 2.43 1.18 -22.31
CA LYS A 73 3.54 0.55 -21.57
C LYS A 73 4.34 1.58 -20.79
N GLU A 74 4.61 2.73 -21.38
CA GLU A 74 5.33 3.82 -20.73
C GLU A 74 4.51 4.45 -19.59
N ASP A 75 3.21 4.66 -19.80
CA ASP A 75 2.28 5.13 -18.77
C ASP A 75 2.17 4.15 -17.59
N ILE A 76 2.09 2.85 -17.87
CA ILE A 76 2.10 1.79 -16.84
C ILE A 76 3.42 1.82 -16.08
N LYS A 77 4.55 1.95 -16.77
CA LYS A 77 5.87 2.04 -16.12
C LYS A 77 5.96 3.23 -15.18
N ASN A 78 5.44 4.39 -15.61
CA ASN A 78 5.42 5.62 -14.81
C ASN A 78 4.35 5.61 -13.70
N SER A 79 3.35 4.74 -13.78
CA SER A 79 2.31 4.60 -12.75
C SER A 79 2.81 3.97 -11.45
N VAL A 80 3.90 3.18 -11.51
CA VAL A 80 4.51 2.55 -10.34
C VAL A 80 5.29 3.59 -9.57
N LYS A 81 4.63 4.16 -8.56
CA LYS A 81 5.24 5.13 -7.66
C LYS A 81 5.88 4.47 -6.45
N ASP A 82 6.90 5.13 -5.90
CA ASP A 82 7.67 4.61 -4.78
C ASP A 82 6.81 4.35 -3.52
N ASP A 83 5.72 5.11 -3.32
CA ASP A 83 4.80 4.94 -2.19
C ASP A 83 4.03 3.61 -2.25
N LEU A 84 3.87 3.00 -3.42
CA LEU A 84 3.25 1.67 -3.54
C LEU A 84 4.12 0.59 -2.88
N PHE A 85 5.44 0.73 -2.89
CA PHE A 85 6.33 -0.22 -2.19
C PHE A 85 6.15 -0.16 -0.68
N ILE A 86 5.87 1.02 -0.11
CA ILE A 86 5.50 1.16 1.31
C ILE A 86 4.23 0.38 1.59
N VAL A 87 3.19 0.58 0.78
CA VAL A 87 1.88 -0.10 0.93
C VAL A 87 2.03 -1.62 0.87
N GLN A 88 2.78 -2.14 -0.10
CA GLN A 88 3.00 -3.59 -0.21
C GLN A 88 3.82 -4.14 0.95
N THR A 89 4.81 -3.39 1.43
CA THR A 89 5.66 -3.82 2.54
C THR A 89 4.86 -3.92 3.85
N ILE A 90 4.04 -2.93 4.19
CA ILE A 90 3.23 -2.99 5.41
C ILE A 90 2.16 -4.08 5.35
N ASN A 91 1.53 -4.28 4.19
CA ASN A 91 0.57 -5.38 4.01
C ASN A 91 1.25 -6.74 4.18
N THR A 92 2.47 -6.89 3.65
CA THR A 92 3.28 -8.10 3.87
C THR A 92 3.61 -8.31 5.35
N ILE A 93 3.96 -7.26 6.10
CA ILE A 93 4.21 -7.35 7.54
C ILE A 93 2.94 -7.79 8.29
N ASP A 94 1.78 -7.20 7.96
CA ASP A 94 0.50 -7.56 8.59
C ASP A 94 0.10 -9.01 8.25
N ASP A 95 0.35 -9.48 7.03
CA ASP A 95 0.08 -10.86 6.63
C ASP A 95 1.05 -11.85 7.27
N LEU A 96 2.34 -11.52 7.37
CA LEU A 96 3.31 -12.32 8.13
C LEU A 96 2.88 -12.45 9.59
N ASN A 97 2.43 -11.36 10.22
CA ASN A 97 1.92 -11.40 11.59
C ASN A 97 0.71 -12.34 11.73
N LYS A 98 -0.24 -12.34 10.79
CA LYS A 98 -1.37 -13.27 10.80
C LYS A 98 -0.92 -14.72 10.66
N VAL A 99 -0.02 -15.00 9.70
CA VAL A 99 0.52 -16.34 9.45
C VAL A 99 1.29 -16.85 10.67
N ILE A 100 2.19 -16.05 11.23
CA ILE A 100 2.93 -16.37 12.46
C ILE A 100 1.97 -16.73 13.60
N ASN A 101 0.95 -15.91 13.83
CA ASN A 101 -0.03 -16.16 14.89
C ASN A 101 -0.83 -17.44 14.65
N MET A 102 -1.26 -17.70 13.41
CA MET A 102 -2.00 -18.90 13.04
C MET A 102 -1.15 -20.16 13.23
N LEU A 103 0.08 -20.17 12.71
CA LEU A 103 1.01 -21.30 12.82
C LEU A 103 1.43 -21.54 14.27
N THR A 104 1.65 -20.48 15.06
CA THR A 104 2.03 -20.63 16.46
C THR A 104 0.88 -21.23 17.28
N LYS A 105 -0.37 -20.81 17.05
CA LYS A 105 -1.53 -21.43 17.70
C LYS A 105 -1.65 -22.91 17.34
N ARG A 106 -1.49 -23.26 16.06
CA ARG A 106 -1.52 -24.66 15.62
C ARG A 106 -0.39 -25.49 16.23
N LEU A 107 0.82 -24.95 16.29
CA LEU A 107 1.96 -25.61 16.92
C LEU A 107 1.73 -25.82 18.42
N ARG A 108 1.14 -24.85 19.12
CA ARG A 108 0.75 -24.99 20.53
C ARG A 108 -0.24 -26.13 20.72
N GLU A 109 -1.34 -26.14 19.97
CA GLU A 109 -2.33 -27.23 20.01
C GLU A 109 -1.68 -28.59 19.74
N TRP A 110 -0.80 -28.66 18.74
CA TRP A 110 -0.15 -29.90 18.36
C TRP A 110 0.85 -30.40 19.42
N TYR A 111 1.66 -29.49 19.96
CA TYR A 111 2.62 -29.79 21.01
C TYR A 111 1.94 -30.11 22.35
N SER A 112 0.75 -29.55 22.62
CA SER A 112 -0.05 -29.89 23.80
C SER A 112 -0.45 -31.37 23.87
N TYR A 113 -0.52 -32.10 22.75
CA TYR A 113 -0.70 -33.56 22.79
C TYR A 113 0.51 -34.31 23.34
N TYR A 114 1.70 -33.71 23.29
CA TYR A 114 2.96 -34.27 23.79
C TYR A 114 3.32 -33.73 25.18
N PHE A 115 3.14 -32.43 25.40
CA PHE A 115 3.40 -31.75 26.67
C PHE A 115 2.32 -30.68 26.94
N PRO A 116 1.15 -31.07 27.48
CA PRO A 116 0.01 -30.17 27.72
C PRO A 116 0.37 -28.95 28.57
N GLU A 117 1.22 -29.14 29.57
CA GLU A 117 1.56 -28.10 30.55
C GLU A 117 2.28 -26.91 29.90
N ALA A 118 3.07 -27.12 28.85
CA ALA A 118 3.81 -26.04 28.19
C ALA A 118 2.90 -24.94 27.62
N SER A 119 1.69 -25.27 27.19
CA SER A 119 0.77 -24.26 26.65
C SER A 119 0.21 -23.33 27.72
N GLU A 120 0.13 -23.76 28.98
CA GLU A 120 -0.37 -22.97 30.10
C GLU A 120 0.74 -22.12 30.72
N PHE A 121 1.92 -22.71 30.93
CA PHE A 121 3.04 -22.02 31.60
C PHE A 121 3.77 -20.99 30.72
N ILE A 122 3.71 -21.12 29.39
CA ILE A 122 4.44 -20.24 28.47
C ILE A 122 3.46 -19.37 27.67
N PRO A 123 3.07 -18.18 28.17
CA PRO A 123 2.13 -17.30 27.46
C PRO A 123 2.76 -16.67 26.21
N ASP A 124 4.07 -16.38 26.23
CA ASP A 124 4.76 -15.76 25.11
C ASP A 124 5.05 -16.76 23.98
N ASN A 125 4.64 -16.38 22.77
CA ASN A 125 4.79 -17.15 21.55
C ASN A 125 6.25 -17.32 21.13
N GLU A 126 7.09 -16.29 21.28
CA GLU A 126 8.49 -16.38 20.89
C GLU A 126 9.29 -17.27 21.85
N LEU A 127 9.03 -17.16 23.15
CA LEU A 127 9.61 -18.06 24.15
C LEU A 127 9.16 -19.50 23.91
N PHE A 128 7.89 -19.73 23.63
CA PHE A 128 7.36 -21.07 23.35
C PHE A 128 8.12 -21.79 22.22
N LEU A 129 8.45 -21.09 21.14
CA LEU A 129 9.23 -21.66 20.03
C LEU A 129 10.63 -22.14 20.45
N LYS A 130 11.26 -21.49 21.44
CA LYS A 130 12.55 -21.93 21.99
C LYS A 130 12.38 -23.24 22.77
N TYR A 131 11.33 -23.35 23.58
CA TYR A 131 11.07 -24.52 24.41
C TYR A 131 10.66 -25.77 23.62
N VAL A 132 9.99 -25.60 22.46
CA VAL A 132 9.68 -26.74 21.57
C VAL A 132 10.95 -27.46 21.08
N HIS A 133 12.09 -26.76 21.01
CA HIS A 133 13.38 -27.35 20.65
C HIS A 133 14.09 -28.03 21.83
N MET A 134 13.66 -27.79 23.07
CA MET A 134 14.24 -28.41 24.26
C MET A 134 13.61 -29.79 24.53
N LYS A 135 14.34 -30.66 25.24
CA LYS A 135 13.80 -31.95 25.66
C LYS A 135 12.76 -31.75 26.77
N LYS A 136 11.70 -32.57 26.77
CA LYS A 136 10.61 -32.56 27.78
C LYS A 136 11.15 -32.54 29.22
N LYS A 137 12.20 -33.31 29.50
CA LYS A 137 12.82 -33.40 30.84
C LYS A 137 13.50 -32.10 31.30
N ASP A 138 14.11 -31.38 30.36
CA ASP A 138 14.82 -30.13 30.68
C ASP A 138 13.81 -28.99 30.85
N ALA A 139 12.78 -28.94 29.99
CA ALA A 139 11.66 -28.02 30.15
C ALA A 139 10.92 -28.24 31.48
N MET A 140 10.66 -29.50 31.88
CA MET A 140 10.02 -29.80 33.17
C MET A 140 10.84 -29.32 34.37
N LYS A 141 12.17 -29.41 34.33
CA LYS A 141 13.03 -28.88 35.39
C LYS A 141 12.96 -27.36 35.49
N GLU A 142 12.98 -26.68 34.35
CA GLU A 142 12.95 -25.22 34.29
C GLU A 142 11.62 -24.65 34.81
N PHE A 143 10.50 -25.31 34.53
CA PHE A 143 9.17 -24.91 35.00
C PHE A 143 8.75 -25.56 36.33
N GLY A 144 9.62 -26.37 36.96
CA GLY A 144 9.33 -27.03 38.25
C GLY A 144 8.21 -28.10 38.17
N ILE A 145 7.95 -28.65 37.00
CA ILE A 145 6.89 -29.64 36.76
C ILE A 145 7.40 -31.04 37.15
N LYS A 146 6.80 -31.63 38.18
CA LYS A 146 7.23 -32.94 38.73
C LYS A 146 6.80 -34.14 37.89
N LYS A 147 5.63 -34.05 37.24
CA LYS A 147 5.09 -35.08 36.33
C LYS A 147 4.30 -34.37 35.24
N SER A 148 4.46 -34.84 34.00
CA SER A 148 3.63 -34.41 32.87
C SER A 148 2.54 -35.44 32.61
N MET A 149 1.35 -34.95 32.26
CA MET A 149 0.20 -35.72 31.78
C MET A 149 0.36 -36.17 30.32
N GLY A 150 1.33 -35.61 29.59
CA GLY A 150 1.60 -35.98 28.21
C GLY A 150 2.26 -37.36 28.09
N PRO A 151 2.01 -38.10 27.00
CA PRO A 151 2.52 -39.45 26.83
C PRO A 151 4.05 -39.46 26.69
N ASP A 152 4.67 -40.55 27.11
CA ASP A 152 6.09 -40.82 26.87
C ASP A 152 6.26 -41.43 25.47
N LYS A 153 6.12 -40.57 24.45
CA LYS A 153 6.33 -40.93 23.04
C LYS A 153 7.78 -40.71 22.60
N GLU A 154 8.20 -41.43 21.58
CA GLU A 154 9.50 -41.25 20.93
C GLU A 154 9.68 -39.83 20.37
N GLN A 155 10.94 -39.40 20.30
CA GLN A 155 11.33 -38.08 19.80
C GLN A 155 10.98 -37.89 18.31
N SER A 156 10.82 -38.98 17.56
CA SER A 156 10.40 -38.99 16.14
C SER A 156 9.07 -38.27 15.91
N PHE A 157 8.15 -38.29 16.87
CA PHE A 157 6.87 -37.56 16.79
C PHE A 157 7.02 -36.05 17.01
N VAL A 158 8.12 -35.61 17.62
CA VAL A 158 8.39 -34.21 17.99
C VAL A 158 9.22 -33.51 16.91
N GLU A 159 10.00 -34.25 16.11
CA GLU A 159 10.83 -33.70 15.03
C GLU A 159 10.05 -32.81 14.03
N PRO A 160 8.86 -33.20 13.55
CA PRO A 160 8.07 -32.34 12.67
C PRO A 160 7.62 -31.03 13.35
N MET A 161 7.30 -31.09 14.65
CA MET A 161 6.92 -29.90 15.44
C MET A 161 8.11 -28.93 15.59
N GLN A 162 9.32 -29.47 15.77
CA GLN A 162 10.55 -28.70 15.84
C GLN A 162 10.88 -28.04 14.50
N SER A 163 10.69 -28.76 13.39
CA SER A 163 10.82 -28.19 12.04
C SER A 163 9.88 -27.00 11.84
N LEU A 164 8.60 -27.16 12.19
CA LEU A 164 7.62 -26.08 12.12
C LEU A 164 8.01 -24.90 13.03
N ALA A 165 8.49 -25.17 14.24
CA ALA A 165 8.96 -24.11 15.15
C ALA A 165 10.14 -23.31 14.56
N LYS A 166 11.06 -23.98 13.85
CA LYS A 166 12.18 -23.33 13.15
C LYS A 166 11.69 -22.45 11.99
N GLU A 167 10.71 -22.92 11.23
CA GLU A 167 10.09 -22.13 10.16
C GLU A 167 9.40 -20.88 10.70
N ILE A 168 8.61 -21.01 11.77
CA ILE A 168 7.97 -19.85 12.42
C ILE A 168 9.03 -18.85 12.91
N LYS A 169 10.13 -19.32 13.50
CA LYS A 169 11.25 -18.45 13.90
C LYS A 169 11.88 -17.73 12.71
N SER A 170 11.98 -18.39 11.55
CA SER A 170 12.42 -17.76 10.30
C SER A 170 11.46 -16.65 9.85
N LEU A 171 10.15 -16.86 9.96
CA LEU A 171 9.14 -15.84 9.64
C LEU A 171 9.24 -14.62 10.55
N TYR A 172 9.51 -14.80 11.85
CA TYR A 172 9.77 -13.69 12.77
C TYR A 172 10.96 -12.84 12.32
N LYS A 173 12.08 -13.49 11.92
CA LYS A 173 13.26 -12.79 11.40
C LYS A 173 12.94 -12.02 10.12
N GLN A 174 12.22 -12.63 9.18
CA GLN A 174 11.81 -11.97 7.94
C GLN A 174 10.91 -10.76 8.21
N ARG A 175 10.00 -10.85 9.19
CA ARG A 175 9.17 -9.71 9.61
C ARG A 175 10.04 -8.54 10.06
N GLU A 176 11.02 -8.79 10.93
CA GLU A 176 11.94 -7.77 11.43
C GLU A 176 12.75 -7.12 10.30
N GLU A 177 13.28 -7.92 9.38
CA GLU A 177 13.98 -7.42 8.19
C GLU A 177 13.08 -6.48 7.34
N LYS A 178 11.80 -6.83 7.19
CA LYS A 178 10.83 -5.97 6.48
C LYS A 178 10.46 -4.71 7.26
N GLU A 179 10.42 -4.74 8.59
CA GLU A 179 10.19 -3.54 9.41
C GLU A 179 11.35 -2.54 9.28
N ILE A 180 12.59 -3.03 9.28
CA ILE A 180 13.78 -2.20 9.05
C ILE A 180 13.71 -1.59 7.65
N TYR A 181 13.42 -2.40 6.63
CA TYR A 181 13.27 -1.93 5.25
C TYR A 181 12.13 -0.91 5.09
N LEU A 182 10.98 -1.13 5.75
CA LEU A 182 9.90 -0.14 5.78
C LEU A 182 10.36 1.18 6.40
N GLY A 183 11.16 1.11 7.47
CA GLY A 183 11.77 2.26 8.12
C GLY A 183 12.57 3.13 7.16
N THR A 184 13.44 2.51 6.34
CA THR A 184 14.29 3.22 5.37
C THR A 184 13.49 3.76 4.19
N LEU A 185 12.48 3.04 3.71
CA LEU A 185 11.58 3.54 2.67
C LEU A 185 10.80 4.78 3.12
N MET A 186 10.30 4.77 4.35
CA MET A 186 9.55 5.90 4.87
C MET A 186 10.41 7.14 5.09
N ASP A 187 11.67 6.99 5.52
CA ASP A 187 12.61 8.12 5.61
C ASP A 187 12.83 8.78 4.25
N ARG A 188 12.89 7.97 3.19
CA ARG A 188 13.14 8.46 1.83
C ARG A 188 11.91 9.13 1.20
N ILE A 189 10.71 8.58 1.43
CA ILE A 189 9.50 8.98 0.69
C ILE A 189 8.61 9.92 1.51
N CYS A 190 8.41 9.65 2.80
CA CYS A 190 7.48 10.37 3.67
C CYS A 190 8.11 10.71 5.04
N PRO A 191 9.18 11.52 5.09
CA PRO A 191 9.87 11.82 6.33
C PRO A 191 8.99 12.61 7.32
N ASN A 192 8.14 13.52 6.84
CA ASN A 192 7.30 14.32 7.73
C ASN A 192 6.17 13.50 8.37
N VAL A 193 5.51 12.62 7.60
CA VAL A 193 4.50 11.72 8.14
C VAL A 193 5.12 10.74 9.14
N LYS A 194 6.32 10.21 8.85
CA LYS A 194 7.06 9.33 9.77
C LYS A 194 7.38 10.03 11.09
N ALA A 195 7.81 11.30 11.06
CA ALA A 195 8.13 12.06 12.27
C ALA A 195 6.93 12.23 13.22
N ILE A 196 5.71 12.34 12.68
CA ILE A 196 4.50 12.55 13.49
C ILE A 196 3.87 11.24 13.92
N ALA A 197 3.61 10.34 12.97
CA ALA A 197 2.84 9.12 13.23
C ALA A 197 3.72 7.92 13.63
N GLY A 198 5.02 7.98 13.34
CA GLY A 198 5.91 6.82 13.35
C GLY A 198 5.76 5.94 12.11
N THR A 199 6.70 5.01 11.92
CA THR A 199 6.79 4.16 10.72
C THR A 199 5.55 3.29 10.53
N LEU A 200 5.17 2.50 11.53
CA LEU A 200 4.09 1.52 11.39
C LEU A 200 2.73 2.18 11.16
N ILE A 201 2.39 3.21 11.94
CA ILE A 201 1.10 3.90 11.83
C ILE A 201 1.04 4.69 10.52
N GLY A 202 2.11 5.40 10.16
CA GLY A 202 2.20 6.12 8.89
C GLY A 202 2.00 5.21 7.69
N ALA A 203 2.64 4.03 7.70
CA ALA A 203 2.51 3.06 6.62
C ALA A 203 1.09 2.47 6.55
N LYS A 204 0.46 2.22 7.70
CA LYS A 204 -0.93 1.76 7.75
C LYS A 204 -1.91 2.81 7.21
N LEU A 205 -1.71 4.09 7.53
CA LEU A 205 -2.51 5.17 6.96
C LEU A 205 -2.37 5.24 5.43
N LEU A 206 -1.15 5.08 4.91
CA LEU A 206 -0.90 5.01 3.48
C LEU A 206 -1.55 3.77 2.83
N SER A 207 -1.49 2.63 3.49
CA SER A 207 -2.11 1.39 2.99
C SER A 207 -3.63 1.53 2.88
N ILE A 208 -4.30 2.04 3.91
CA ILE A 208 -5.75 2.25 3.91
C ILE A 208 -6.14 3.31 2.86
N ALA A 209 -5.35 4.37 2.71
CA ALA A 209 -5.58 5.37 1.66
C ALA A 209 -5.29 4.81 0.25
N GLY A 210 -4.39 3.85 0.13
CA GLY A 210 -3.93 3.20 -1.10
C GLY A 210 -2.77 3.91 -1.80
N SER A 211 -2.58 5.22 -1.58
CA SER A 211 -1.41 5.97 -2.07
C SER A 211 -1.21 7.26 -1.29
N LEU A 212 0.01 7.80 -1.33
CA LEU A 212 0.34 9.10 -0.76
C LEU A 212 -0.48 10.22 -1.39
N ARG A 213 -0.75 10.13 -2.71
CA ARG A 213 -1.61 11.09 -3.41
C ARG A 213 -3.02 11.12 -2.83
N LYS A 214 -3.62 9.96 -2.55
CA LYS A 214 -4.96 9.89 -1.95
C LYS A 214 -4.95 10.40 -0.51
N LEU A 215 -3.94 10.01 0.27
CA LEU A 215 -3.79 10.47 1.65
C LEU A 215 -3.68 12.00 1.76
N MET A 216 -2.99 12.64 0.81
CA MET A 216 -2.85 14.09 0.71
C MET A 216 -4.21 14.80 0.48
N LEU A 217 -5.09 14.18 -0.31
CA LEU A 217 -6.41 14.74 -0.64
C LEU A 217 -7.41 14.60 0.51
N PHE A 218 -7.18 13.68 1.44
CA PHE A 218 -8.11 13.45 2.54
C PHE A 218 -8.11 14.63 3.54
N PRO A 219 -9.30 15.09 3.98
CA PRO A 219 -9.38 16.03 5.07
C PRO A 219 -8.94 15.36 6.38
N ALA A 220 -8.53 16.17 7.35
CA ALA A 220 -8.07 15.67 8.64
C ALA A 220 -9.11 14.82 9.37
N SER A 221 -10.41 15.15 9.23
CA SER A 221 -11.51 14.36 9.77
C SER A 221 -11.57 12.94 9.20
N THR A 222 -11.26 12.75 7.92
CA THR A 222 -11.15 11.43 7.31
C THR A 222 -9.92 10.71 7.83
N VAL A 223 -8.75 11.38 7.87
CA VAL A 223 -7.51 10.81 8.40
C VAL A 223 -7.67 10.32 9.85
N GLN A 224 -8.46 11.02 10.67
CA GLN A 224 -8.78 10.64 12.04
C GLN A 224 -9.49 9.28 12.14
N LEU A 225 -10.35 8.97 11.16
CA LEU A 225 -11.26 7.82 11.17
C LEU A 225 -10.79 6.67 10.27
N LEU A 226 -9.68 6.81 9.55
CA LEU A 226 -9.11 5.73 8.73
C LEU A 226 -8.86 4.48 9.58
N GLY A 227 -9.39 3.34 9.14
CA GLY A 227 -9.38 2.05 9.85
C GLY A 227 -10.57 1.80 10.79
N ALA A 228 -11.51 2.75 10.90
CA ALA A 228 -12.77 2.59 11.63
C ALA A 228 -13.99 2.74 10.71
N GLU A 229 -13.84 2.44 9.43
CA GLU A 229 -14.87 2.62 8.39
C GLU A 229 -16.13 1.84 8.73
N GLU A 230 -16.00 0.59 9.19
CA GLU A 230 -17.15 -0.25 9.55
C GLU A 230 -18.01 0.38 10.66
N ALA A 231 -17.36 0.87 11.72
CA ALA A 231 -18.05 1.56 12.82
C ALA A 231 -18.66 2.89 12.36
N LEU A 232 -17.97 3.62 11.48
CA LEU A 232 -18.47 4.87 10.91
C LEU A 232 -19.71 4.62 10.03
N PHE A 233 -19.67 3.62 9.16
CA PHE A 233 -20.82 3.26 8.31
C PHE A 233 -21.99 2.74 9.14
N LYS A 234 -21.71 2.02 10.24
CA LYS A 234 -22.76 1.62 11.18
C LYS A 234 -23.42 2.84 11.84
N HIS A 235 -22.65 3.85 12.25
CA HIS A 235 -23.20 5.12 12.75
C HIS A 235 -24.09 5.79 11.71
N ILE A 236 -23.63 5.92 10.47
CA ILE A 236 -24.39 6.57 9.39
C ILE A 236 -25.70 5.82 9.09
N LYS A 237 -25.69 4.48 9.11
CA LYS A 237 -26.87 3.65 8.79
C LYS A 237 -27.87 3.53 9.93
N THR A 238 -27.38 3.39 11.17
CA THR A 238 -28.21 2.99 12.32
C THR A 238 -28.30 4.04 13.43
N GLY A 239 -27.56 5.15 13.33
CA GLY A 239 -27.47 6.15 14.38
C GLY A 239 -26.65 5.70 15.61
N ALA A 240 -25.98 4.54 15.56
CA ALA A 240 -25.08 4.06 16.62
C ALA A 240 -23.97 5.08 16.95
N ARG A 241 -23.31 5.01 18.10
CA ARG A 241 -22.29 6.02 18.47
C ARG A 241 -21.15 6.10 17.44
N CYS A 242 -20.80 7.33 17.02
CA CYS A 242 -19.72 7.58 16.06
C CYS A 242 -18.34 7.21 16.63
N PRO A 243 -17.47 6.53 15.87
CA PRO A 243 -16.09 6.28 16.29
C PRO A 243 -15.31 7.58 16.45
N LYS A 244 -14.42 7.65 17.44
CA LYS A 244 -13.58 8.83 17.71
C LYS A 244 -12.19 8.76 17.06
N TYR A 245 -11.77 7.58 16.66
CA TYR A 245 -10.43 7.29 16.13
C TYR A 245 -10.46 5.96 15.36
N GLY A 246 -9.57 5.82 14.38
CA GLY A 246 -9.27 4.55 13.72
C GLY A 246 -7.87 4.04 14.07
N VAL A 247 -6.99 3.87 13.07
CA VAL A 247 -5.61 3.40 13.25
C VAL A 247 -4.81 4.29 14.21
N LEU A 248 -5.12 5.58 14.28
CA LEU A 248 -4.48 6.53 15.20
C LEU A 248 -4.65 6.17 16.68
N PHE A 249 -5.57 5.27 17.03
CA PHE A 249 -5.67 4.74 18.40
C PHE A 249 -4.36 4.10 18.86
N ALA A 250 -3.61 3.46 17.97
CA ALA A 250 -2.33 2.82 18.30
C ALA A 250 -1.22 3.83 18.62
N HIS A 251 -1.42 5.12 18.36
CA HIS A 251 -0.41 6.14 18.57
C HIS A 251 -0.12 6.35 20.06
N GLN A 252 1.16 6.46 20.43
CA GLN A 252 1.59 6.56 21.84
C GLN A 252 0.93 7.73 22.58
N LEU A 253 0.88 8.92 21.94
CA LEU A 253 0.24 10.11 22.52
C LEU A 253 -1.27 9.93 22.73
N VAL A 254 -1.94 9.11 21.91
CA VAL A 254 -3.37 8.82 22.08
C VAL A 254 -3.58 7.81 23.20
N GLN A 255 -2.75 6.76 23.28
CA GLN A 255 -2.85 5.76 24.35
C GLN A 255 -2.58 6.35 25.73
N LYS A 256 -1.60 7.26 25.84
CA LYS A 256 -1.25 7.97 27.08
C LYS A 256 -2.35 8.93 27.57
N ALA A 257 -3.23 9.40 26.69
CA ALA A 257 -4.29 10.32 27.06
C ALA A 257 -5.47 9.62 27.75
N ASP A 258 -6.12 10.34 28.68
CA ASP A 258 -7.35 9.90 29.35
C ASP A 258 -8.47 9.61 28.35
N LYS A 259 -9.36 8.67 28.71
CA LYS A 259 -10.44 8.18 27.83
C LYS A 259 -11.24 9.30 27.15
N ASP A 260 -11.52 10.39 27.86
CA ASP A 260 -12.27 11.53 27.33
C ASP A 260 -11.44 12.40 26.38
N ARG A 261 -10.13 12.51 26.63
CA ARG A 261 -9.17 13.32 25.86
C ARG A 261 -8.63 12.60 24.62
N ARG A 262 -8.77 11.27 24.52
CA ARG A 262 -8.32 10.47 23.36
C ARG A 262 -8.87 10.96 22.02
N GLY A 263 -10.13 11.36 21.98
CA GLY A 263 -10.75 11.88 20.75
C GLY A 263 -10.15 13.22 20.32
N ARG A 264 -9.85 14.12 21.28
CA ARG A 264 -9.15 15.38 21.03
C ARG A 264 -7.73 15.11 20.54
N ALA A 265 -7.04 14.15 21.15
CA ALA A 265 -5.68 13.78 20.76
C ALA A 265 -5.60 13.25 19.33
N ALA A 266 -6.48 12.30 18.97
CA ALA A 266 -6.54 11.76 17.62
C ALA A 266 -6.82 12.85 16.57
N ARG A 267 -7.69 13.82 16.88
CA ARG A 267 -7.98 14.96 15.99
C ARG A 267 -6.76 15.83 15.72
N VAL A 268 -6.07 16.26 16.79
CA VAL A 268 -4.87 17.12 16.66
C VAL A 268 -3.77 16.42 15.86
N ILE A 269 -3.59 15.12 16.09
CA ILE A 269 -2.60 14.31 15.34
C ILE A 269 -3.02 14.20 13.87
N ALA A 270 -4.29 13.89 13.59
CA ALA A 270 -4.79 13.80 12.22
C ALA A 270 -4.65 15.10 11.42
N ASP A 271 -4.90 16.26 12.06
CA ASP A 271 -4.70 17.58 11.47
C ASP A 271 -3.24 17.77 11.01
N LYS A 272 -2.28 17.38 11.85
CA LYS A 272 -0.86 17.53 11.56
C LYS A 272 -0.35 16.49 10.56
N ILE A 273 -0.90 15.28 10.58
CA ILE A 273 -0.61 14.26 9.56
C ILE A 273 -1.13 14.70 8.18
N SER A 274 -2.33 15.27 8.08
CA SER A 274 -2.87 15.78 6.80
C SER A 274 -2.02 16.92 6.23
N LEU A 275 -1.43 17.75 7.10
CA LEU A 275 -0.47 18.77 6.67
C LEU A 275 0.85 18.16 6.23
N ALA A 276 1.41 17.22 7.00
CA ALA A 276 2.65 16.54 6.67
C ALA A 276 2.57 15.75 5.36
N SER A 277 1.45 15.06 5.10
CA SER A 277 1.25 14.31 3.86
C SER A 277 1.22 15.19 2.62
N LYS A 278 0.71 16.43 2.73
CA LYS A 278 0.78 17.44 1.67
C LYS A 278 2.22 17.84 1.39
N VAL A 279 2.99 18.15 2.44
CA VAL A 279 4.39 18.57 2.29
C VAL A 279 5.24 17.45 1.70
N ASP A 280 5.07 16.21 2.17
CA ASP A 280 5.77 15.03 1.62
C ASP A 280 5.43 14.81 0.14
N PHE A 281 4.15 14.93 -0.25
CA PHE A 281 3.74 14.73 -1.64
C PHE A 281 4.31 15.80 -2.59
N PHE A 282 4.36 17.06 -2.15
CA PHE A 282 4.92 18.16 -2.95
C PHE A 282 6.45 18.29 -2.81
N LYS A 283 7.11 17.36 -2.10
CA LYS A 283 8.56 17.37 -1.83
C LYS A 283 9.06 18.68 -1.19
N GLY A 284 8.29 19.20 -0.24
CA GLY A 284 8.69 20.36 0.55
C GLY A 284 9.76 20.04 1.59
N GLU A 285 10.21 21.07 2.31
CA GLU A 285 11.21 20.94 3.37
C GLU A 285 10.72 20.07 4.55
N PHE A 286 11.66 19.53 5.31
CA PHE A 286 11.35 18.77 6.51
C PHE A 286 10.83 19.70 7.62
N ILE A 287 9.56 19.52 7.99
CA ILE A 287 8.86 20.26 9.05
C ILE A 287 8.38 19.36 10.20
N GLY A 288 8.73 18.07 10.17
CA GLY A 288 8.24 17.05 11.10
C GLY A 288 8.40 17.42 12.58
N ASP A 289 9.59 17.87 12.99
CA ASP A 289 9.89 18.21 14.39
C ASP A 289 9.06 19.40 14.89
N LYS A 290 8.83 20.39 14.02
CA LYS A 290 8.00 21.56 14.35
C LYS A 290 6.56 21.12 14.56
N LEU A 291 6.04 20.28 13.66
CA LEU A 291 4.67 19.77 13.75
C LEU A 291 4.48 18.90 15.00
N LEU A 292 5.46 18.06 15.35
CA LEU A 292 5.40 17.24 16.55
C LEU A 292 5.35 18.08 17.83
N LYS A 293 6.22 19.10 17.94
CA LYS A 293 6.19 20.06 19.07
C LYS A 293 4.85 20.79 19.18
N GLU A 294 4.22 21.12 18.06
CA GLU A 294 2.89 21.73 18.05
C GLU A 294 1.80 20.77 18.52
N VAL A 295 1.90 19.47 18.20
CA VAL A 295 0.99 18.44 18.74
C VAL A 295 1.14 18.37 20.26
N GLU A 296 2.37 18.23 20.77
CA GLU A 296 2.63 18.11 22.21
C GLU A 296 2.11 19.32 22.99
N LYS A 297 2.37 20.55 22.51
CA LYS A 297 1.85 21.78 23.12
C LYS A 297 0.31 21.80 23.18
N LYS A 298 -0.37 21.33 22.13
CA LYS A 298 -1.83 21.30 22.08
C LYS A 298 -2.46 20.20 22.94
N LEU A 299 -1.70 19.16 23.30
CA LEU A 299 -2.14 18.07 24.17
C LEU A 299 -1.86 18.35 25.65
N ALA A 300 -0.84 19.17 25.95
CA ALA A 300 -0.54 19.61 27.30
C ALA A 300 -1.59 20.60 27.85
N ASN A 301 -2.22 21.38 26.98
CA ASN A 301 -3.31 22.32 27.30
C ASN A 301 -4.70 21.67 27.23
#